data_AF-A0A7X5AT82-F1
#
_entry.id   AF-A0A7X5AT82-F1
#
_cell.length_a   1.000
_cell.length_b   1.000
_cell.length_c   1.000
_cell.angle_alpha   90.00
_cell.angle_beta   90.00
_cell.angle_gamma   90.00
#
_symmetry.space_group_name_H-M   'P 1'
#
loop_
_entity.id
_entity.type
_entity.pdbx_description
1 polymer ?
#
loop_
_entity_poly.entity_id
_entity_poly.type
_entity_poly.pdbx_seq_one_letter_code
_entity_poly.pdbx_strand_id
1 'polypeptide(L)'
;ELAGLKLLLTIVDKCRLHPNITTGQLLEDWRETEQASLMARLASWDIPLGSDEDSLHTVFFDAMDKVIDQCVTQQIEKLQAKSNTVGLSVEEKRELQLLLLNRPV
;
A
#
# COMPACT_ATOMS: atom_id res chain seq x y z
N GLU A 1 8.24 -2.59 -7.22
CA GLU A 1 7.34 -2.69 -6.05
C GLU A 1 7.27 -1.31 -5.42
N LEU A 2 6.10 -0.93 -4.91
CA LEU A 2 5.90 0.36 -4.28
C LEU A 2 6.59 0.40 -2.91
N ALA A 3 7.35 1.46 -2.65
CA ALA A 3 8.02 1.64 -1.37
C ALA A 3 6.99 1.68 -0.23
N GLY A 4 7.25 0.92 0.84
CA GLY A 4 6.34 0.84 2.01
C GLY A 4 5.19 -0.18 1.87
N LEU A 5 4.89 -0.70 0.67
CA LEU A 5 3.79 -1.66 0.48
C LEU A 5 4.01 -2.95 1.28
N LYS A 6 5.24 -3.47 1.30
CA LYS A 6 5.60 -4.66 2.09
C LYS A 6 5.33 -4.44 3.59
N LEU A 7 5.64 -3.25 4.11
CA LEU A 7 5.39 -2.91 5.51
C LEU A 7 3.90 -2.86 5.80
N LEU A 8 3.12 -2.20 4.94
CA LEU A 8 1.66 -2.14 5.06
C LEU A 8 1.02 -3.53 5.10
N LEU A 9 1.40 -4.42 4.18
CA LEU A 9 0.89 -5.80 4.16
C LEU A 9 1.27 -6.56 5.43
N THR A 10 2.50 -6.39 5.92
CA THR A 10 2.94 -7.02 7.17
C THR A 10 2.10 -6.54 8.35
N ILE A 11 1.79 -5.24 8.43
CA ILE A 11 0.92 -4.68 9.48
C ILE A 11 -0.49 -5.28 9.40
N VAL A 12 -1.08 -5.33 8.19
CA VAL A 12 -2.42 -5.91 7.98
C VAL A 12 -2.47 -7.37 8.41
N ASP A 13 -1.47 -8.16 8.02
CA ASP A 13 -1.39 -9.57 8.40
C ASP A 13 -1.31 -9.75 9.92
N LYS A 14 -0.50 -8.92 10.60
CA LYS A 14 -0.41 -8.94 12.07
C LYS A 14 -1.73 -8.58 12.75
N CYS A 15 -2.44 -7.56 12.27
CA CYS A 15 -3.75 -7.19 12.79
C CYS A 15 -4.80 -8.30 12.56
N ARG A 16 -4.75 -9.00 11.42
CA ARG A 16 -5.64 -10.14 11.14
C ARG A 16 -5.36 -11.34 12.04
N LEU A 17 -4.09 -11.64 12.30
CA LEU A 17 -3.67 -12.71 13.20
C LEU A 17 -3.97 -12.41 14.67
N HIS A 18 -4.00 -11.13 15.04
CA HIS A 18 -4.25 -10.67 16.40
C HIS A 18 -5.35 -9.60 16.43
N PRO A 19 -6.65 -9.97 16.33
CA PRO A 19 -7.76 -9.02 16.13
C PRO A 19 -7.92 -7.94 17.21
N ASN A 20 -7.36 -8.17 18.40
CA ASN A 20 -7.42 -7.25 19.55
C ASN A 20 -6.05 -6.64 19.88
N ILE A 21 -5.09 -6.69 18.95
CA ILE A 21 -3.76 -6.12 19.17
C ILE A 21 -3.85 -4.61 19.33
N THR A 22 -3.25 -4.09 20.39
CA THR A 22 -3.09 -2.64 20.57
C THR A 22 -1.92 -2.12 19.75
N THR A 23 -1.91 -0.82 19.44
CA THR A 23 -0.78 -0.19 18.74
C THR A 23 0.55 -0.45 19.45
N GLY A 24 0.60 -0.37 20.78
CA GLY A 24 1.81 -0.66 21.55
C GLY A 24 2.30 -2.10 21.37
N GLN A 25 1.39 -3.08 21.43
CA GLN A 25 1.72 -4.48 21.20
C GLN A 25 2.17 -4.74 19.76
N LEU A 26 1.57 -4.05 18.78
CA LEU A 26 2.00 -4.14 17.38
C LEU A 26 3.43 -3.61 17.22
N LEU A 27 3.79 -2.51 17.89
CA LEU A 27 5.14 -1.94 17.79
C LEU A 27 6.24 -2.85 18.37
N GLU A 28 5.90 -3.76 19.30
CA GLU A 28 6.87 -4.72 19.84
C GLU A 28 7.49 -5.61 18.76
N ASP A 29 6.74 -5.92 17.70
CA ASP A 29 7.24 -6.71 16.56
C ASP A 29 8.42 -6.03 15.83
N TRP A 30 8.56 -4.71 15.94
CA TRP A 30 9.62 -3.93 15.28
C TRP A 30 10.64 -3.34 16.24
N ARG A 31 10.52 -3.54 17.57
CA ARG A 31 11.35 -2.87 18.58
C ARG A 31 12.86 -3.03 18.35
N GLU A 32 13.31 -4.21 17.97
CA GLU A 32 14.73 -4.54 17.77
C GLU A 32 15.15 -4.51 16.29
N THR A 33 14.32 -3.90 15.43
CA THR A 33 14.58 -3.81 13.99
C THR A 33 15.02 -2.39 13.60
N GLU A 34 15.65 -2.26 12.42
CA GLU A 34 15.97 -0.95 11.85
C GLU A 34 14.73 -0.08 11.60
N GLN A 35 13.53 -0.67 11.55
CA GLN A 35 12.27 0.04 11.33
C GLN A 35 11.65 0.59 12.62
N ALA A 36 12.22 0.33 13.81
CA ALA A 36 11.64 0.74 15.09
C ALA A 36 11.32 2.24 15.14
N SER A 37 12.25 3.09 14.70
CA SER A 37 12.10 4.55 14.71
C SER A 37 11.01 5.03 13.74
N LEU A 38 10.92 4.41 12.57
CA LEU A 38 9.90 4.69 11.56
C LEU A 38 8.50 4.30 12.09
N MET A 39 8.38 3.11 12.70
CA MET A 39 7.13 2.62 13.25
C MET A 39 6.63 3.49 14.41
N ALA A 40 7.53 3.88 15.32
CA ALA A 40 7.22 4.82 16.40
C ALA A 40 6.73 6.17 15.84
N ARG A 41 7.38 6.69 14.79
CA ARG A 41 6.97 7.95 14.15
C ARG A 41 5.58 7.84 13.53
N LEU A 42 5.28 6.75 12.82
CA LEU A 42 3.96 6.50 12.23
C LEU A 42 2.87 6.40 13.32
N ALA A 43 3.13 5.69 14.41
CA ALA A 43 2.19 5.54 15.52
C ALA A 43 1.95 6.85 16.29
N SER A 44 2.92 7.76 16.29
CA SER A 44 2.79 9.08 16.92
C SER A 44 2.09 10.13 16.06
N TRP A 45 1.82 9.82 14.79
CA TRP A 45 1.25 10.79 13.87
C TRP A 45 -0.22 11.01 14.19
N ASP A 46 -0.53 12.20 14.69
CA ASP A 46 -1.90 12.66 14.86
C ASP A 46 -2.48 13.04 13.49
N ILE A 47 -3.49 12.29 13.03
CA ILE A 47 -4.20 12.60 11.79
C ILE A 47 -5.33 13.55 12.20
N PRO A 48 -5.38 14.79 11.67
CA PRO A 48 -6.35 15.82 12.07
C PRO A 48 -7.71 15.52 11.45
N LEU A 49 -8.26 14.37 11.82
CA LEU A 49 -9.63 13.96 11.58
C LEU A 49 -10.38 14.47 12.80
N GLY A 50 -11.47 15.19 12.63
CA GLY A 50 -12.29 15.60 13.76
C GLY A 50 -12.75 14.38 14.57
N SER A 51 -13.57 14.60 15.59
CA SER A 51 -14.17 13.51 16.40
C SER A 51 -15.21 12.65 15.64
N ASP A 52 -15.13 12.59 14.32
CA ASP A 52 -16.03 11.89 13.42
C ASP A 52 -15.36 10.63 12.87
N GLU A 53 -15.79 9.45 13.31
CA GLU A 53 -15.25 8.16 12.86
C GLU A 53 -15.47 7.92 11.36
N ASP A 54 -16.53 8.49 10.77
CA ASP A 54 -16.80 8.38 9.32
C ASP A 54 -15.72 9.08 8.50
N SER A 55 -15.11 10.12 9.05
CA SER A 55 -14.01 10.84 8.41
C SER A 55 -12.72 10.01 8.34
N LEU A 56 -12.46 9.15 9.34
CA LEU A 56 -11.30 8.26 9.35
C LEU A 56 -11.43 7.15 8.31
N HIS A 57 -12.59 6.53 8.21
CA HIS A 57 -12.84 5.51 7.19
C HIS A 57 -12.68 6.08 5.78
N THR A 58 -13.25 7.25 5.51
CA THR A 58 -13.14 7.93 4.22
C THR A 58 -11.68 8.19 3.86
N VAL A 59 -10.92 8.81 4.77
CA VAL A 59 -9.51 9.14 4.52
C VAL A 59 -8.65 7.88 4.34
N PHE A 60 -8.94 6.81 5.06
CA PHE A 60 -8.26 5.53 4.89
C PHE A 60 -8.52 4.92 3.51
N PHE A 61 -9.79 4.85 3.07
CA PHE A 61 -10.13 4.29 1.76
C PHE A 61 -9.58 5.14 0.62
N ASP A 62 -9.68 6.47 0.70
CA ASP A 62 -9.07 7.39 -0.28
C ASP A 62 -7.55 7.20 -0.39
N ALA A 63 -6.87 6.95 0.75
CA ALA A 63 -5.44 6.67 0.75
C ALA A 63 -5.13 5.30 0.11
N MET A 64 -5.97 4.29 0.35
CA MET A 64 -5.83 2.97 -0.26
C MET A 64 -6.04 3.01 -1.78
N ASP A 65 -7.02 3.75 -2.27
CA ASP A 65 -7.26 3.95 -3.70
C ASP A 65 -6.01 4.57 -4.37
N LYS A 66 -5.42 5.59 -3.74
CA LYS A 66 -4.16 6.19 -4.22
C LYS A 66 -2.99 5.21 -4.24
N VAL A 67 -2.90 4.29 -3.27
CA VAL A 67 -1.86 3.25 -3.25
C VAL A 67 -2.07 2.27 -4.40
N ILE A 68 -3.31 1.87 -4.67
CA ILE A 68 -3.66 0.98 -5.79
C ILE A 68 -3.33 1.66 -7.11
N ASP A 69 -3.67 2.94 -7.28
CA ASP A 69 -3.35 3.73 -8.48
C ASP A 69 -1.85 3.80 -8.75
N GLN A 70 -1.05 3.99 -7.71
CA GLN A 70 0.42 3.99 -7.83
C GLN A 70 0.93 2.61 -8.28
N CYS A 71 0.35 1.52 -7.77
CA CYS A 71 0.73 0.17 -8.18
C CYS A 71 0.37 -0.09 -9.65
N VAL A 72 -0.84 0.27 -10.07
CA VAL A 72 -1.30 0.14 -11.46
C VAL A 72 -0.43 0.98 -12.40
N THR A 73 -0.17 2.23 -12.04
CA THR A 73 0.66 3.14 -12.84
C THR A 73 2.09 2.58 -13.00
N GLN A 74 2.73 2.16 -11.91
CA GLN A 74 4.08 1.60 -11.97
C GLN A 74 4.14 0.31 -12.82
N GLN A 75 3.11 -0.53 -12.78
CA GLN A 75 3.05 -1.75 -13.59
C GLN A 75 2.86 -1.44 -15.08
N ILE A 76 2.02 -0.47 -15.42
CA ILE A 76 1.86 0.02 -16.80
C ILE A 76 3.19 0.55 -17.33
N GLU A 77 3.88 1.41 -16.58
CA GLU A 77 5.17 1.98 -16.96
C GLU A 77 6.22 0.89 -17.21
N LYS A 78 6.28 -0.11 -16.33
CA LYS A 78 7.18 -1.26 -16.48
C LYS A 78 6.89 -2.06 -17.76
N LEU A 79 5.62 -2.35 -18.05
CA LEU A 79 5.21 -3.07 -19.25
C LEU A 79 5.48 -2.26 -20.52
N GLN A 80 5.22 -0.94 -20.50
CA GLN A 80 5.53 -0.06 -21.63
C GLN A 80 7.04 0.03 -21.89
N ALA A 81 7.85 0.19 -20.85
CA ALA A 81 9.31 0.19 -20.97
C ALA A 81 9.85 -1.13 -21.53
N LYS A 82 9.28 -2.27 -21.10
CA LYS A 82 9.62 -3.59 -21.64
C LYS A 82 9.21 -3.73 -23.11
N SER A 83 8.01 -3.24 -23.47
CA SER A 83 7.53 -3.22 -24.85
C SER A 83 8.49 -2.49 -25.80
N ASN A 84 9.07 -1.37 -25.34
CA ASN A 84 9.98 -0.54 -26.14
C ASN A 84 11.39 -1.14 -26.29
N THR A 85 11.77 -2.10 -25.45
CA THR A 85 13.15 -2.62 -25.41
C THR A 85 13.24 -4.05 -25.95
N VAL A 86 12.48 -4.97 -25.35
CA VAL A 86 12.58 -6.42 -25.63
C VAL A 86 11.27 -6.96 -26.24
N GLY A 87 10.18 -6.21 -26.10
CA GLY A 87 8.83 -6.63 -26.49
C GLY A 87 8.11 -7.35 -25.35
N LEU A 88 6.79 -7.51 -25.52
CA LEU A 88 5.90 -8.15 -24.55
C LEU A 88 5.46 -9.54 -25.01
N SER A 89 5.34 -10.46 -24.06
CA SER A 89 4.62 -11.74 -24.23
C SER A 89 3.13 -11.51 -24.46
N VAL A 90 2.40 -12.57 -24.84
CA VAL A 90 0.95 -12.49 -25.06
C VAL A 90 0.23 -12.18 -23.74
N GLU A 91 0.68 -12.78 -22.65
CA GLU A 91 0.17 -12.59 -21.30
C GLU A 91 0.37 -11.13 -20.84
N GLU A 92 1.57 -10.59 -21.06
CA GLU A 92 1.89 -9.20 -20.69
C GLU A 92 1.13 -8.17 -21.54
N LYS A 93 0.89 -8.45 -22.82
CA LYS A 93 0.03 -7.60 -23.66
C LYS A 93 -1.40 -7.57 -23.12
N ARG A 94 -1.93 -8.74 -22.73
CA ARG A 94 -3.26 -8.85 -22.13
C ARG A 94 -3.33 -8.13 -20.79
N GLU A 95 -2.31 -8.28 -19.95
CA GLU A 95 -2.19 -7.57 -18.69
C GLU A 95 -2.21 -6.06 -18.90
N LEU A 96 -1.35 -5.54 -19.79
CA LEU A 96 -1.30 -4.11 -20.10
C LEU A 96 -2.66 -3.60 -20.60
N GLN A 97 -3.34 -4.35 -21.47
CA GLN A 97 -4.67 -3.99 -21.95
C GLN A 97 -5.70 -3.92 -20.81
N LEU A 98 -5.68 -4.88 -19.88
CA LEU A 98 -6.58 -4.90 -18.73
C LEU A 98 -6.30 -3.74 -17.77
N LEU A 99 -5.04 -3.42 -17.52
CA LEU A 99 -4.65 -2.30 -16.65
C LEU A 99 -5.05 -0.95 -17.25
N LEU A 100 -4.94 -0.78 -18.57
CA LEU A 100 -5.38 0.45 -19.25
C LEU A 100 -6.90 0.60 -19.27
N LEU A 101 -7.64 -0.50 -19.38
CA LEU A 101 -9.11 -0.48 -19.39
C LEU A 101 -9.70 -0.24 -17.99
N ASN A 102 -9.08 -0.81 -16.95
CA ASN A 102 -9.57 -0.77 -15.57
C ASN A 102 -8.81 0.24 -14.70
N ARG A 103 -8.14 1.23 -15.31
CA ARG A 103 -7.43 2.25 -14.54
C ARG A 103 -8.45 3.00 -13.67
N PRO A 104 -8.28 3.06 -12.34
CA PRO A 104 -9.16 3.86 -11.50
C PRO A 104 -9.04 5.33 -11.90
N VAL A 105 -10.17 6.06 -11.87
CA VAL A 105 -10.30 7.44 -12.33
C VAL A 105 -9.98 8.41 -11.21
#